data_AF-A0AAW1W5Y5-F1
#
_entry.id   AF-A0AAW1W5Y5-F1
#
_cell.length_a   1.000
_cell.length_b   1.000
_cell.length_c   1.000
_cell.angle_alpha   90.00
_cell.angle_beta   90.00
_cell.angle_gamma   90.00
#
_symmetry.space_group_name_H-M   'P 1'
#
loop_
_entity.id
_entity.type
_entity.pdbx_description
1 polymer ?
#
loop_
_entity_poly.entity_id
_entity_poly.type
_entity_poly.pdbx_seq_one_letter_code
_entity_poly.pdbx_strand_id
1 'polypeptide(L)'
;MFLWNPAIQECKLLPPKPNLQEPPRYRFFLFDSMAFGYDPNSKGYKVVNIGVPYPMDKEIEDNGYYIYHPPKVVLYTHLGTDSDSWREIKTYSLETQTTILWPETFQMYFKDVCYWIGREQHKELHGFEAGEEEFLKNMIILFDPVDEVFHDMLLPDIFYDRTEYFFGMRLLVWNESIALFGLQNTLTHLGASFGIWVMDVFGGPKGSWTKHITFELTEKPLAFLNSNEILMADTEDTNGCIISYNLTTKKRNHFPNQSVPDDDSAAVVYVNSIVSVLGGNKLESRDKSSNAGLSLFKYSSSPLSHSMLDKRTHLYSVWAIPPDEVSVRVKKVMESLRAEFNGPEIEPHIPVVGSIRMAHEDVLNQFKSLQSRVIYSYKAKINQVVTRSFYYQCVSLLIASSFLSEDESWKLWDTTQSCAAKFGFCNQVRPHLSLLYGYLTEEEKRKAREIVSTLDESITNLSFPITRLALYKIDYKDTTLKSWEKIAEYPLRIN
;
A
#
# COMPACT_ATOMS: atom_id res chain seq x y z
N MET A 1 -3.19 -14.57 -20.66
CA MET A 1 -4.25 -14.09 -19.75
C MET A 1 -5.55 -14.00 -20.52
N PHE A 2 -6.65 -14.47 -19.93
CA PHE A 2 -7.94 -14.51 -20.58
C PHE A 2 -8.99 -13.86 -19.69
N LEU A 3 -9.95 -13.16 -20.30
CA LEU A 3 -11.24 -12.89 -19.66
C LEU A 3 -12.14 -14.09 -19.92
N TRP A 4 -12.79 -14.57 -18.87
CA TRP A 4 -13.68 -15.73 -18.97
C TRP A 4 -15.02 -15.42 -18.31
N ASN A 5 -16.11 -15.60 -19.07
CA ASN A 5 -17.45 -15.63 -18.52
C ASN A 5 -17.90 -17.11 -18.43
N PRO A 6 -17.90 -17.71 -17.22
CA PRO A 6 -18.27 -19.12 -17.04
C PRO A 6 -19.75 -19.40 -17.36
N ALA A 7 -20.64 -18.42 -17.19
CA ALA A 7 -22.09 -18.64 -17.35
C ALA A 7 -22.50 -18.89 -18.81
N ILE A 8 -21.77 -18.31 -19.76
CA ILE A 8 -21.97 -18.51 -21.21
C ILE A 8 -20.79 -19.20 -21.88
N GLN A 9 -19.80 -19.66 -21.10
CA GLN A 9 -18.60 -20.36 -21.56
C GLN A 9 -17.78 -19.58 -22.60
N GLU A 10 -17.80 -18.25 -22.54
CA GLU A 10 -17.04 -17.40 -23.46
C GLU A 10 -15.68 -17.01 -22.86
N CYS A 11 -14.65 -17.03 -23.69
CA CYS A 11 -13.29 -16.65 -23.33
C CYS A 11 -12.73 -15.66 -24.36
N LYS A 12 -12.13 -14.56 -23.88
CA LYS A 12 -11.38 -13.61 -24.69
C LYS A 12 -9.92 -13.62 -24.27
N LEU A 13 -9.03 -13.92 -25.22
CA LEU A 13 -7.59 -13.74 -25.02
C LEU A 13 -7.28 -12.25 -24.99
N LEU A 14 -6.58 -11.81 -23.93
CA LEU A 14 -6.14 -10.43 -23.82
C LEU A 14 -4.86 -10.20 -24.64
N PRO A 15 -4.68 -9.00 -25.23
CA PRO A 15 -3.43 -8.66 -25.90
C PRO A 15 -2.25 -8.80 -24.92
N PRO A 16 -1.03 -9.05 -25.43
CA PRO A 16 0.16 -9.17 -24.60
C PRO A 16 0.28 -7.98 -23.63
N LYS A 17 0.62 -8.27 -22.37
CA LYS A 17 0.85 -7.22 -21.37
C LYS A 17 1.99 -6.29 -21.84
N PRO A 18 1.89 -4.96 -21.64
CA PRO A 18 3.03 -4.08 -21.82
C PRO A 18 4.15 -4.53 -20.88
N ASN A 19 5.39 -4.50 -21.36
CA ASN A 19 6.68 -4.86 -20.74
C ASN A 19 6.76 -4.78 -19.19
N LEU A 20 6.00 -5.63 -18.50
CA LEU A 20 6.09 -5.94 -17.08
C LEU A 20 6.57 -7.38 -17.02
N GLN A 21 7.81 -7.60 -16.57
CA GLN A 21 8.27 -8.95 -16.32
C GLN A 21 7.63 -9.48 -15.03
N GLU A 22 7.35 -10.78 -15.03
CA GLU A 22 6.90 -11.47 -13.82
C GLU A 22 7.99 -11.39 -12.74
N PRO A 23 7.62 -11.22 -11.46
CA PRO A 23 8.59 -11.22 -10.37
C PRO A 23 9.39 -12.54 -10.39
N PRO A 24 10.69 -12.53 -10.03
CA PRO A 24 11.46 -13.76 -9.92
C PRO A 24 10.83 -14.68 -8.86
N ARG A 25 10.95 -16.00 -9.05
CA ARG A 25 10.33 -17.04 -8.20
C ARG A 25 10.55 -16.82 -6.69
N TYR A 26 11.63 -16.16 -6.27
CA TYR A 26 11.92 -15.89 -4.86
C TYR A 26 11.07 -14.78 -4.21
N ARG A 27 10.35 -13.95 -4.99
CA ARG A 27 9.30 -13.06 -4.47
C ARG A 27 7.93 -13.67 -4.75
N PHE A 28 7.64 -14.79 -4.07
CA PHE A 28 6.37 -15.52 -4.14
C PHE A 28 5.12 -14.65 -3.92
N PHE A 29 5.24 -13.50 -3.24
CA PHE A 29 4.10 -12.67 -2.83
C PHE A 29 3.49 -11.79 -3.92
N LEU A 30 4.11 -11.61 -5.09
CA LEU A 30 3.64 -10.67 -6.12
C LEU A 30 2.93 -11.33 -7.32
N PHE A 31 2.86 -12.66 -7.35
CA PHE A 31 2.28 -13.42 -8.47
C PHE A 31 0.75 -13.29 -8.56
N ASP A 32 0.07 -12.97 -7.46
CA ASP A 32 -1.40 -12.88 -7.35
C ASP A 32 -1.93 -11.44 -7.25
N SER A 33 -1.16 -10.48 -7.75
CA SER A 33 -1.51 -9.05 -7.65
C SER A 33 -2.51 -8.57 -8.71
N MET A 34 -2.93 -9.44 -9.65
CA MET A 34 -3.91 -9.09 -10.67
C MET A 34 -5.32 -8.97 -10.09
N ALA A 35 -6.08 -7.98 -10.56
CA ALA A 35 -7.48 -7.84 -10.22
C ALA A 35 -8.37 -7.59 -11.44
N PHE A 36 -9.64 -7.90 -11.25
CA PHE A 36 -10.70 -7.64 -12.22
C PHE A 36 -11.81 -6.85 -11.54
N GLY A 37 -12.24 -5.76 -12.17
CA GLY A 37 -13.30 -4.90 -11.68
C GLY A 37 -14.17 -4.36 -12.80
N TYR A 38 -15.28 -3.73 -12.43
CA TYR A 38 -16.21 -3.08 -13.34
C TYR A 38 -16.26 -1.58 -13.05
N ASP A 39 -16.25 -0.78 -14.11
CA ASP A 39 -16.44 0.66 -14.06
C ASP A 39 -17.86 0.99 -14.56
N PRO A 40 -18.80 1.34 -13.66
CA PRO A 40 -20.17 1.66 -14.03
C PRO A 40 -20.30 2.90 -14.92
N ASN A 41 -19.35 3.83 -14.88
CA ASN A 41 -19.41 5.08 -15.66
C ASN A 41 -19.08 4.82 -17.13
N SER A 42 -17.99 4.09 -17.40
CA SER A 42 -17.64 3.68 -18.76
C SER A 42 -18.44 2.46 -19.24
N LYS A 43 -19.16 1.79 -18.34
CA LYS A 43 -19.81 0.49 -18.55
C LYS A 43 -18.84 -0.58 -19.04
N GLY A 44 -17.56 -0.43 -18.67
CA GLY A 44 -16.47 -1.29 -19.10
C GLY A 44 -15.95 -2.16 -17.97
N TYR A 45 -15.28 -3.25 -18.34
CA TYR A 45 -14.50 -4.04 -17.40
C TYR A 45 -13.05 -3.61 -17.41
N LYS A 46 -12.42 -3.63 -16.23
CA LYS A 46 -11.03 -3.24 -16.06
C LYS A 46 -10.23 -4.40 -15.47
N VAL A 47 -9.08 -4.69 -16.06
CA VAL A 47 -8.09 -5.61 -15.48
C VAL A 47 -6.90 -4.78 -15.00
N VAL A 48 -6.65 -4.85 -13.71
CA VAL A 48 -5.49 -4.24 -13.08
C VAL A 48 -4.39 -5.28 -13.03
N ASN A 49 -3.22 -4.92 -13.53
CA ASN A 49 -2.04 -5.74 -13.39
C ASN A 49 -0.90 -4.94 -12.78
N ILE A 50 -0.32 -5.49 -11.73
CA ILE A 50 0.70 -4.86 -10.91
C ILE A 50 1.99 -5.64 -11.14
N GLY A 51 3.04 -4.93 -11.52
CA GLY A 51 4.36 -5.50 -11.78
C GLY A 51 5.45 -4.67 -11.13
N VAL A 52 6.69 -5.14 -11.27
CA VAL A 52 7.86 -4.46 -10.73
C VAL A 52 8.71 -3.92 -11.89
N PRO A 53 9.28 -2.71 -11.79
CA PRO A 53 10.17 -2.18 -12.82
C PRO A 53 11.49 -2.98 -12.94
N TYR A 54 12.03 -3.10 -14.16
CA TYR A 54 13.34 -3.70 -14.46
C TYR A 54 14.45 -2.62 -14.55
N PRO A 55 15.71 -2.90 -14.18
CA PRO A 55 16.19 -4.14 -13.57
C PRO A 55 15.63 -4.38 -12.16
N MET A 56 15.37 -5.65 -11.89
CA MET A 56 14.79 -6.17 -10.63
C MET A 56 15.81 -6.27 -9.50
N ASP A 57 17.08 -6.10 -9.81
CA ASP A 57 18.14 -6.09 -8.83
C ASP A 57 17.86 -4.91 -7.91
N LYS A 58 17.76 -5.17 -6.59
CA LYS A 58 17.81 -4.09 -5.61
C LYS A 58 19.02 -3.24 -6.02
N GLU A 59 18.83 -1.99 -6.40
CA GLU A 59 20.00 -1.14 -6.68
C GLU A 59 20.72 -1.01 -5.35
N ILE A 60 21.84 -1.74 -5.22
CA ILE A 60 22.71 -1.65 -4.07
C ILE A 60 23.64 -0.50 -4.38
N GLU A 61 23.44 0.61 -3.68
CA GLU A 61 24.42 1.68 -3.72
C GLU A 61 25.68 1.25 -2.96
N ASP A 62 26.85 1.79 -3.35
CA ASP A 62 28.15 1.47 -2.75
C ASP A 62 28.19 1.66 -1.22
N ASN A 63 27.28 2.46 -0.68
CA ASN A 63 27.13 2.71 0.75
C ASN A 63 26.21 1.72 1.47
N GLY A 64 25.83 0.61 0.82
CA GLY A 64 25.10 -0.51 1.43
C GLY A 64 23.58 -0.35 1.49
N TYR A 65 23.00 0.67 0.84
CA TYR A 65 21.55 0.85 0.77
C TYR A 65 20.94 0.10 -0.41
N TYR A 66 19.87 -0.64 -0.13
CA TYR A 66 18.96 -1.21 -1.11
C TYR A 66 17.88 -0.19 -1.48
N ILE A 67 17.75 0.12 -2.77
CA ILE A 67 16.67 0.96 -3.29
C ILE A 67 15.55 0.06 -3.82
N TYR A 68 14.34 0.28 -3.31
CA TYR A 68 13.14 -0.42 -3.74
C TYR A 68 12.29 0.52 -4.58
N HIS A 69 12.13 0.24 -5.87
CA HIS A 69 11.27 1.07 -6.73
C HIS A 69 9.78 0.76 -6.52
N PRO A 70 8.88 1.75 -6.70
CA PRO A 70 7.45 1.52 -6.50
C PRO A 70 6.90 0.58 -7.58
N PRO A 71 5.79 -0.12 -7.32
CA PRO A 71 5.16 -0.97 -8.31
C PRO A 71 4.73 -0.16 -9.53
N LYS A 72 4.79 -0.79 -10.70
CA LYS A 72 4.20 -0.30 -11.93
C LYS A 72 2.85 -0.95 -12.14
N VAL A 73 1.86 -0.16 -12.55
CA VAL A 73 0.51 -0.64 -12.76
C VAL A 73 0.08 -0.37 -14.19
N VAL A 74 -0.35 -1.43 -14.87
CA VAL A 74 -0.98 -1.34 -16.19
C VAL A 74 -2.45 -1.74 -16.06
N LEU A 75 -3.31 -0.94 -16.67
CA LEU A 75 -4.74 -1.09 -16.67
C LEU A 75 -5.19 -1.46 -18.08
N TYR A 76 -5.88 -2.58 -18.21
CA TYR A 76 -6.61 -2.93 -19.42
C TYR A 76 -8.06 -2.50 -19.27
N THR A 77 -8.60 -1.80 -20.25
CA THR A 77 -10.02 -1.44 -20.29
C THR A 77 -10.69 -2.20 -21.42
N HIS A 78 -11.73 -2.97 -21.09
CA HIS A 78 -12.58 -3.69 -22.01
C HIS A 78 -13.93 -2.97 -22.14
N LEU A 79 -14.19 -2.38 -23.31
CA LEU A 79 -15.44 -1.67 -23.60
C LEU A 79 -16.37 -2.46 -24.55
N GLY A 80 -15.96 -3.67 -24.94
CA GLY A 80 -16.71 -4.47 -25.92
C GLY A 80 -16.64 -3.91 -27.35
N THR A 81 -15.63 -3.10 -27.63
CA THR A 81 -15.34 -2.42 -28.91
C THR A 81 -13.86 -2.58 -29.27
N ASP A 82 -13.46 -2.13 -30.46
CA ASP A 82 -12.06 -2.20 -30.93
C ASP A 82 -11.08 -1.26 -30.19
N SER A 83 -11.56 -0.53 -29.17
CA SER A 83 -10.76 0.40 -28.36
C SER A 83 -10.10 -0.24 -27.13
N ASP A 84 -10.21 -1.55 -27.00
CA ASP A 84 -9.62 -2.31 -25.91
C ASP A 84 -8.10 -2.18 -25.90
N SER A 85 -7.54 -1.64 -24.82
CA SER A 85 -6.10 -1.37 -24.75
C SER A 85 -5.56 -1.42 -23.33
N TRP A 86 -4.26 -1.68 -23.25
CA TRP A 86 -3.47 -1.51 -22.05
C TRP A 86 -2.92 -0.09 -21.97
N ARG A 87 -2.89 0.47 -20.77
CA ARG A 87 -2.12 1.69 -20.48
C ARG A 87 -1.52 1.66 -19.09
N GLU A 88 -0.37 2.31 -18.92
CA GLU A 88 0.22 2.53 -17.61
C GLU A 88 -0.55 3.64 -16.87
N ILE A 89 -0.75 3.46 -15.57
CA ILE A 89 -1.34 4.49 -14.70
C ILE A 89 -0.30 4.97 -13.68
N LYS A 90 -0.46 6.22 -13.23
CA LYS A 90 0.42 6.79 -12.21
C LYS A 90 0.17 6.11 -10.87
N THR A 91 1.23 5.81 -10.12
CA THR A 91 1.19 5.04 -8.88
C THR A 91 1.56 5.84 -7.64
N TYR A 92 1.41 7.18 -7.68
CA TYR A 92 1.73 8.08 -6.56
C TYR A 92 0.92 7.75 -5.29
N SER A 93 -0.26 7.13 -5.43
CA SER A 93 -1.09 6.67 -4.32
C SER A 93 -0.64 5.33 -3.70
N LEU A 94 0.42 4.71 -4.24
CA LEU A 94 1.08 3.52 -3.70
C LEU A 94 2.44 3.86 -3.05
N GLU A 95 2.71 5.12 -2.76
CA GLU A 95 3.90 5.54 -2.04
C GLU A 95 3.63 6.73 -1.13
N THR A 96 4.37 6.82 -0.04
CA THR A 96 4.41 8.02 0.82
C THR A 96 5.73 8.77 0.56
N GLN A 97 6.05 9.78 1.37
CA GLN A 97 7.38 10.41 1.32
C GLN A 97 8.52 9.41 1.58
N THR A 98 8.27 8.35 2.37
CA THR A 98 9.32 7.50 2.94
C THR A 98 9.12 6.00 2.67
N THR A 99 7.94 5.61 2.20
CA THR A 99 7.55 4.20 2.04
C THR A 99 6.84 3.93 0.72
N ILE A 100 6.70 2.66 0.40
CA ILE A 100 5.97 2.09 -0.73
C ILE A 100 4.92 1.12 -0.19
N LEU A 101 3.76 1.11 -0.83
CA LEU A 101 2.67 0.17 -0.56
C LEU A 101 2.70 -0.90 -1.64
N TRP A 102 2.77 -2.15 -1.22
CA TRP A 102 2.83 -3.33 -2.08
C TRP A 102 1.52 -4.10 -2.04
N PRO A 103 0.69 -4.02 -3.09
CA PRO A 103 -0.46 -4.91 -3.24
C PRO A 103 0.06 -6.29 -3.65
N GLU A 104 -0.10 -7.27 -2.76
CA GLU A 104 0.53 -8.59 -2.92
C GLU A 104 -0.49 -9.63 -3.37
N THR A 105 -1.49 -9.90 -2.54
CA THR A 105 -2.46 -10.97 -2.80
C THR A 105 -3.85 -10.38 -3.01
N PHE A 106 -4.36 -10.47 -4.23
CA PHE A 106 -5.74 -10.11 -4.52
C PHE A 106 -6.72 -10.97 -3.72
N GLN A 107 -7.73 -10.34 -3.13
CA GLN A 107 -8.69 -11.01 -2.27
C GLN A 107 -10.05 -11.11 -2.94
N MET A 108 -10.60 -9.97 -3.40
CA MET A 108 -11.93 -9.92 -3.97
C MET A 108 -12.22 -8.60 -4.70
N TYR A 109 -13.28 -8.63 -5.49
CA TYR A 109 -13.99 -7.45 -5.96
C TYR A 109 -15.34 -7.35 -5.21
N PHE A 110 -15.58 -6.26 -4.50
CA PHE A 110 -16.77 -6.10 -3.67
C PHE A 110 -17.21 -4.63 -3.57
N LYS A 111 -18.52 -4.36 -3.69
CA LYS A 111 -19.08 -2.99 -3.69
C LYS A 111 -18.30 -2.05 -4.61
N ASP A 112 -18.10 -2.49 -5.86
CA ASP A 112 -17.43 -1.76 -6.92
C ASP A 112 -15.93 -1.47 -6.72
N VAL A 113 -15.27 -2.10 -5.73
CA VAL A 113 -13.85 -1.88 -5.40
C VAL A 113 -13.07 -3.19 -5.40
N CYS A 114 -11.82 -3.16 -5.84
CA CYS A 114 -10.88 -4.28 -5.76
C CYS A 114 -10.09 -4.23 -4.45
N TYR A 115 -9.88 -5.37 -3.79
CA TYR A 115 -9.19 -5.47 -2.48
C TYR A 115 -7.99 -6.42 -2.55
N TRP A 116 -6.88 -5.99 -1.97
CA TRP A 116 -5.67 -6.80 -1.73
C TRP A 116 -5.31 -6.78 -0.25
N ILE A 117 -4.71 -7.88 0.20
CA ILE A 117 -3.78 -7.82 1.34
C ILE A 117 -2.42 -7.43 0.78
N GLY A 118 -1.76 -6.50 1.47
CA GLY A 118 -0.49 -5.94 1.07
C GLY A 118 0.36 -5.52 2.25
N ARG A 119 1.54 -4.95 1.95
CA ARG A 119 2.52 -4.51 2.95
C ARG A 119 3.07 -3.12 2.64
N GLU A 120 3.44 -2.41 3.70
CA GLU A 120 4.18 -1.15 3.58
C GLU A 120 5.67 -1.39 3.84
N GLN A 121 6.52 -0.81 3.01
CA GLN A 121 7.98 -0.97 3.04
C GLN A 121 8.69 0.38 2.95
N HIS A 122 9.85 0.57 3.60
CA HIS A 122 10.69 1.74 3.30
C HIS A 122 11.23 1.72 1.86
N LYS A 123 11.38 2.91 1.27
CA LYS A 123 11.91 3.10 -0.09
C LYS A 123 13.39 2.70 -0.21
N GLU A 124 14.16 3.00 0.81
CA GLU A 124 15.59 2.76 0.85
C GLU A 124 15.94 2.19 2.22
N LEU A 125 16.49 0.97 2.25
CA LEU A 125 16.87 0.28 3.50
C LEU A 125 18.36 -0.06 3.46
N HIS A 126 19.06 0.18 4.57
CA HIS A 126 20.43 -0.28 4.68
C HIS A 126 20.46 -1.82 4.76
N GLY A 127 21.50 -2.47 4.23
CA GLY A 127 21.52 -3.93 4.15
C GLY A 127 21.50 -4.66 5.50
N PHE A 128 21.92 -4.00 6.58
CA PHE A 128 21.74 -4.50 7.95
C PHE A 128 20.27 -4.56 8.39
N GLU A 129 19.41 -3.65 7.90
CA GLU A 129 17.98 -3.61 8.25
C GLU A 129 17.14 -4.53 7.34
N ALA A 130 17.59 -4.76 6.11
CA ALA A 130 16.84 -5.54 5.12
C ALA A 130 16.77 -7.06 5.41
N GLY A 131 17.59 -7.58 6.33
CA GLY A 131 17.69 -9.02 6.61
C GLY A 131 16.65 -9.58 7.57
N GLU A 132 16.09 -8.76 8.46
CA GLU A 132 15.22 -9.23 9.57
C GLU A 132 13.80 -8.66 9.50
N GLU A 133 13.61 -7.40 9.07
CA GLU A 133 12.30 -6.72 9.15
C GLU A 133 12.04 -5.78 7.96
N GLU A 134 12.14 -6.28 6.71
CA GLU A 134 12.01 -5.47 5.48
C GLU A 134 10.68 -4.65 5.42
N PHE A 135 9.59 -5.14 6.02
CA PHE A 135 8.25 -4.54 5.97
C PHE A 135 7.82 -3.93 7.31
N LEU A 136 7.13 -2.78 7.25
CA LEU A 136 6.68 -2.03 8.43
C LEU A 136 5.35 -2.52 8.99
N LYS A 137 4.39 -2.83 8.10
CA LYS A 137 3.04 -3.25 8.49
C LYS A 137 2.33 -3.97 7.35
N ASN A 138 1.46 -4.91 7.72
CA ASN A 138 0.45 -5.47 6.82
C ASN A 138 -0.75 -4.51 6.72
N MET A 139 -1.40 -4.42 5.57
CA MET A 139 -2.55 -3.53 5.37
C MET A 139 -3.46 -4.01 4.24
N ILE A 140 -4.62 -3.38 4.13
CA ILE A 140 -5.54 -3.57 3.02
C ILE A 140 -5.27 -2.48 1.99
N ILE A 141 -5.09 -2.87 0.73
CA ILE A 141 -4.98 -1.94 -0.39
C ILE A 141 -6.22 -2.10 -1.25
N LEU A 142 -6.79 -0.97 -1.67
CA LEU A 142 -8.00 -0.88 -2.45
C LEU A 142 -7.70 -0.22 -3.78
N PHE A 143 -8.43 -0.58 -4.83
CA PHE A 143 -8.41 0.13 -6.10
C PHE A 143 -9.83 0.45 -6.52
N ASP A 144 -10.09 1.73 -6.75
CA ASP A 144 -11.34 2.21 -7.33
C ASP A 144 -11.23 2.14 -8.86
N PRO A 145 -12.00 1.28 -9.54
CA PRO A 145 -11.97 1.21 -11.00
C PRO A 145 -12.54 2.46 -11.68
N VAL A 146 -13.34 3.28 -11.02
CA VAL A 146 -13.93 4.50 -11.58
C VAL A 146 -12.88 5.61 -11.61
N ASP A 147 -12.32 5.94 -10.45
CA ASP A 147 -11.33 7.01 -10.30
C ASP A 147 -9.91 6.55 -10.71
N GLU A 148 -9.69 5.23 -10.79
CA GLU A 148 -8.42 4.57 -11.10
C GLU A 148 -7.29 4.93 -10.12
N VAL A 149 -7.66 5.13 -8.87
CA VAL A 149 -6.76 5.50 -7.78
C VAL A 149 -6.71 4.39 -6.75
N PHE A 150 -5.54 4.18 -6.16
CA PHE A 150 -5.38 3.26 -5.04
C PHE A 150 -5.68 3.97 -3.71
N HIS A 151 -6.30 3.22 -2.81
CA HIS A 151 -6.47 3.58 -1.42
C HIS A 151 -5.92 2.47 -0.54
N ASP A 152 -5.92 2.72 0.76
CA ASP A 152 -5.28 1.89 1.74
C ASP A 152 -6.04 2.03 3.06
N MET A 153 -6.00 0.97 3.86
CA MET A 153 -6.67 0.89 5.14
C MET A 153 -5.87 -0.03 6.07
N LEU A 154 -5.83 0.33 7.35
CA LEU A 154 -5.21 -0.51 8.37
C LEU A 154 -6.05 -1.75 8.68
N LEU A 155 -5.35 -2.84 9.00
CA LEU A 155 -5.94 -4.01 9.64
C LEU A 155 -6.34 -3.66 11.09
N PRO A 156 -7.14 -4.50 11.78
CA PRO A 156 -7.41 -4.30 13.20
C PRO A 156 -6.12 -4.23 14.02
N ASP A 157 -6.09 -3.40 15.08
CA ASP A 157 -4.88 -3.13 15.88
C ASP A 157 -4.18 -4.38 16.43
N ILE A 158 -4.95 -5.44 16.71
CA ILE A 158 -4.43 -6.73 17.19
C ILE A 158 -3.41 -7.36 16.21
N PHE A 159 -3.53 -7.09 14.91
CA PHE A 159 -2.59 -7.58 13.88
C PHE A 159 -1.23 -6.86 13.89
N TYR A 160 -1.08 -5.84 14.74
CA TYR A 160 0.16 -5.10 14.93
C TYR A 160 0.78 -5.33 16.32
N ASP A 161 0.16 -6.18 17.15
CA ASP A 161 0.72 -6.57 18.44
C ASP A 161 1.92 -7.51 18.23
N ARG A 162 3.07 -7.20 18.83
CA ARG A 162 4.30 -8.00 18.70
C ARG A 162 4.23 -9.33 19.46
N THR A 163 3.23 -9.50 20.33
CA THR A 163 3.05 -10.73 21.13
C THR A 163 2.19 -11.78 20.42
N GLU A 164 1.52 -11.40 19.34
CA GLU A 164 0.63 -12.26 18.57
C GLU A 164 1.10 -12.38 17.12
N TYR A 165 1.11 -13.61 16.59
CA TYR A 165 1.50 -13.86 15.20
C TYR A 165 0.28 -14.31 14.40
N PHE A 166 0.01 -13.61 13.31
CA PHE A 166 -1.09 -13.91 12.40
C PHE A 166 -0.59 -14.41 11.06
N PHE A 167 -1.13 -15.52 10.58
CA PHE A 167 -0.84 -16.10 9.27
C PHE A 167 -2.14 -16.40 8.51
N GLY A 168 -2.02 -16.69 7.21
CA GLY A 168 -3.17 -17.08 6.38
C GLY A 168 -4.27 -16.03 6.28
N MET A 169 -3.92 -14.74 6.35
CA MET A 169 -4.91 -13.66 6.34
C MET A 169 -5.69 -13.64 5.03
N ARG A 170 -7.03 -13.58 5.13
CA ARG A 170 -7.93 -13.51 3.97
C ARG A 170 -9.06 -12.53 4.21
N LEU A 171 -9.39 -11.75 3.20
CA LEU A 171 -10.62 -10.95 3.20
C LEU A 171 -11.72 -11.75 2.50
N LEU A 172 -12.88 -11.86 3.15
CA LEU A 172 -14.07 -12.51 2.60
C LEU A 172 -15.30 -11.64 2.80
N VAL A 173 -16.36 -11.92 2.05
CA VAL A 173 -17.67 -11.27 2.23
C VAL A 173 -18.49 -12.09 3.21
N TRP A 174 -18.98 -11.45 4.28
CA TRP A 174 -19.91 -12.06 5.24
C TRP A 174 -21.08 -11.12 5.51
N ASN A 175 -22.31 -11.57 5.26
CA ASN A 175 -23.53 -10.79 5.48
C ASN A 175 -23.43 -9.36 4.91
N GLU A 176 -23.02 -9.23 3.64
CA GLU A 176 -22.84 -7.96 2.93
C GLU A 176 -21.82 -6.99 3.55
N SER A 177 -20.97 -7.49 4.44
CA SER A 177 -19.86 -6.78 5.08
C SER A 177 -18.53 -7.44 4.77
N ILE A 178 -17.45 -6.67 4.91
CA ILE A 178 -16.09 -7.19 4.76
C ILE A 178 -15.69 -7.87 6.06
N ALA A 179 -15.27 -9.13 5.97
CA ALA A 179 -14.73 -9.90 7.07
C ALA A 179 -13.26 -10.22 6.80
N LEU A 180 -12.41 -9.96 7.79
CA LEU A 180 -11.02 -10.37 7.82
C LEU A 180 -10.91 -11.65 8.63
N PHE A 181 -10.24 -12.62 8.03
CA PHE A 181 -9.84 -13.88 8.62
C PHE A 181 -8.35 -13.86 8.91
N GLY A 182 -7.94 -14.43 10.04
CA GLY A 182 -6.54 -14.67 10.37
C GLY A 182 -6.38 -15.83 11.33
N LEU A 183 -5.36 -16.66 11.10
CA LEU A 183 -4.92 -17.70 12.02
C LEU A 183 -3.97 -17.09 13.05
N GLN A 184 -4.42 -17.04 14.29
CA GLN A 184 -3.70 -16.54 15.46
C GLN A 184 -2.88 -17.67 16.09
N ASN A 185 -1.57 -17.45 16.19
CA ASN A 185 -0.67 -18.25 17.00
C ASN A 185 -0.19 -17.41 18.19
N THR A 186 -0.47 -17.88 19.41
CA THR A 186 -0.04 -17.21 20.64
C THR A 186 1.15 -17.95 21.22
N LEU A 187 2.20 -17.24 21.65
CA LEU A 187 3.39 -17.83 22.27
C LEU A 187 3.06 -18.73 23.49
N THR A 188 1.88 -18.57 24.09
CA THR A 188 1.41 -19.26 25.29
C THR A 188 0.57 -20.51 25.03
N HIS A 189 0.04 -20.70 23.82
CA HIS A 189 -0.75 -21.88 23.45
C HIS A 189 -0.21 -22.48 22.16
N LEU A 190 0.24 -23.75 22.23
CA LEU A 190 0.63 -24.59 21.10
C LEU A 190 -0.52 -24.93 20.13
N GLY A 191 -1.60 -24.14 20.11
CA GLY A 191 -2.77 -24.33 19.26
C GLY A 191 -3.05 -23.08 18.45
N ALA A 192 -3.09 -23.21 17.12
CA ALA A 192 -3.58 -22.16 16.24
C ALA A 192 -5.10 -22.03 16.42
N SER A 193 -5.58 -20.81 16.64
CA SER A 193 -7.00 -20.48 16.64
C SER A 193 -7.23 -19.41 15.59
N PHE A 194 -8.37 -19.39 14.90
CA PHE A 194 -8.67 -18.31 13.97
C PHE A 194 -9.69 -17.34 14.57
N GLY A 195 -9.54 -16.08 14.18
CA GLY A 195 -10.51 -15.03 14.47
C GLY A 195 -11.21 -14.54 13.20
N ILE A 196 -12.42 -14.04 13.38
CA ILE A 196 -13.18 -13.31 12.36
C ILE A 196 -13.39 -11.90 12.87
N TRP A 197 -12.87 -10.92 12.13
CA TRP A 197 -13.11 -9.50 12.36
C TRP A 197 -14.00 -8.98 11.26
N VAL A 198 -15.12 -8.34 11.61
CA VAL A 198 -16.03 -7.75 10.62
C VAL A 198 -15.89 -6.25 10.68
N MET A 199 -15.77 -5.65 9.50
CA MET A 199 -15.82 -4.22 9.35
C MET A 199 -17.26 -3.76 9.48
N ASP A 200 -17.54 -2.92 10.47
CA ASP A 200 -18.86 -2.32 10.63
C ASP A 200 -19.08 -1.25 9.55
N VAL A 201 -19.92 -1.57 8.58
CA VAL A 201 -20.23 -0.68 7.45
C VAL A 201 -21.39 0.28 7.78
N PHE A 202 -22.19 0.03 8.83
CA PHE A 202 -23.48 0.72 9.00
C PHE A 202 -23.93 1.11 10.42
N GLY A 203 -23.25 0.79 11.53
CA GLY A 203 -23.93 0.81 12.84
C GLY A 203 -23.19 1.31 14.09
N GLY A 204 -21.90 1.57 14.06
CA GLY A 204 -21.07 1.90 15.24
C GLY A 204 -20.06 3.00 14.93
N PRO A 205 -19.12 3.34 15.84
CA PRO A 205 -18.19 4.46 15.66
C PRO A 205 -17.21 4.21 14.50
N LYS A 206 -17.67 4.48 13.26
CA LYS A 206 -16.95 4.78 12.01
C LYS A 206 -15.65 4.00 11.78
N GLY A 207 -15.73 2.91 11.02
CA GLY A 207 -14.57 2.20 10.44
C GLY A 207 -13.87 1.22 11.38
N SER A 208 -14.44 0.94 12.55
CA SER A 208 -13.86 0.02 13.53
C SER A 208 -14.13 -1.44 13.17
N TRP A 209 -13.07 -2.24 13.18
CA TRP A 209 -13.16 -3.70 13.13
C TRP A 209 -13.72 -4.26 14.44
N THR A 210 -14.74 -5.10 14.35
CA THR A 210 -15.30 -5.80 15.52
C THR A 210 -14.90 -7.27 15.45
N LYS A 211 -14.30 -7.80 16.52
CA LYS A 211 -14.03 -9.24 16.64
C LYS A 211 -15.36 -9.96 16.91
N HIS A 212 -15.82 -10.77 15.97
CA HIS A 212 -17.11 -11.45 16.09
C HIS A 212 -16.99 -12.84 16.71
N ILE A 213 -16.00 -13.64 16.28
CA ILE A 213 -15.89 -15.03 16.74
C ILE A 213 -14.41 -15.46 16.78
N THR A 214 -14.08 -16.32 17.75
CA THR A 214 -12.81 -17.07 17.82
C THR A 214 -13.15 -18.55 17.82
N PHE A 215 -12.43 -19.35 17.03
CA PHE A 215 -12.55 -20.80 17.10
C PHE A 215 -11.20 -21.51 16.98
N GLU A 216 -11.17 -22.74 17.46
CA GLU A 216 -10.06 -23.69 17.36
C GLU A 216 -10.23 -24.50 16.06
N LEU A 217 -10.08 -23.85 14.91
CA LEU A 217 -9.91 -24.54 13.63
C LEU A 217 -8.56 -24.13 13.04
N THR A 218 -7.91 -25.08 12.37
CA THR A 218 -6.63 -24.87 11.68
C THR A 218 -6.85 -24.78 10.17
N GLU A 219 -8.03 -25.18 9.68
CA GLU A 219 -8.38 -25.20 8.27
C GLU A 219 -8.52 -23.80 7.66
N LYS A 220 -8.08 -23.66 6.41
CA LYS A 220 -8.03 -22.39 5.68
C LYS A 220 -9.42 -21.99 5.17
N PRO A 221 -9.93 -20.77 5.46
CA PRO A 221 -11.22 -20.33 4.95
C PRO A 221 -11.16 -19.99 3.46
N LEU A 222 -12.17 -20.45 2.72
CA LEU A 222 -12.32 -20.22 1.28
C LEU A 222 -13.43 -19.22 0.96
N ALA A 223 -14.63 -19.40 1.52
CA ALA A 223 -15.78 -18.52 1.31
C ALA A 223 -16.89 -18.76 2.34
N PHE A 224 -17.73 -17.76 2.58
CA PHE A 224 -19.01 -17.98 3.25
C PHE A 224 -20.06 -18.48 2.26
N LEU A 225 -20.72 -19.58 2.59
CA LEU A 225 -21.85 -20.09 1.81
C LEU A 225 -23.16 -19.37 2.18
N ASN A 226 -23.29 -19.00 3.46
CA ASN A 226 -24.40 -18.23 4.01
C ASN A 226 -23.97 -17.60 5.35
N SER A 227 -24.90 -16.99 6.08
CA SER A 227 -24.61 -16.30 7.34
C SER A 227 -24.00 -17.20 8.42
N ASN A 228 -24.27 -18.51 8.36
CA ASN A 228 -23.93 -19.47 9.41
C ASN A 228 -23.04 -20.61 8.92
N GLU A 229 -22.58 -20.60 7.67
CA GLU A 229 -21.80 -21.69 7.09
C GLU A 229 -20.62 -21.17 6.28
N ILE A 230 -19.43 -21.67 6.63
CA ILE A 230 -18.17 -21.34 5.99
C ILE A 230 -17.61 -22.57 5.28
N LEU A 231 -17.09 -22.36 4.07
CA LEU A 231 -16.33 -23.33 3.30
C LEU A 231 -14.85 -23.16 3.60
N MET A 232 -14.16 -24.25 3.90
CA MET A 232 -12.75 -24.28 4.29
C MET A 232 -12.02 -25.40 3.54
N ALA A 233 -10.72 -25.24 3.35
CA ALA A 233 -9.82 -26.27 2.85
C ALA A 233 -8.98 -26.81 4.01
N ASP A 234 -8.92 -28.13 4.11
CA ASP A 234 -7.91 -28.79 4.93
C ASP A 234 -6.55 -28.69 4.24
N THR A 235 -5.60 -28.06 4.91
CA THR A 235 -4.22 -27.84 4.43
C THR A 235 -3.22 -28.81 5.06
N GLU A 236 -3.63 -29.62 6.05
CA GLU A 236 -2.75 -30.54 6.77
C GLU A 236 -2.87 -31.98 6.24
N ASP A 237 -4.07 -32.42 5.80
CA ASP A 237 -4.27 -33.77 5.27
C ASP A 237 -3.94 -33.88 3.76
N THR A 238 -3.12 -34.88 3.42
CA THR A 238 -2.70 -35.22 2.04
C THR A 238 -3.86 -35.62 1.10
N ASN A 239 -5.09 -35.71 1.62
CA ASN A 239 -6.29 -36.03 0.86
C ASN A 239 -7.07 -34.77 0.38
N GLY A 240 -6.68 -33.56 0.78
CA GLY A 240 -7.19 -32.32 0.21
C GLY A 240 -8.71 -32.13 0.29
N CYS A 241 -9.29 -32.36 1.47
CA CYS A 241 -10.74 -32.28 1.64
C CYS A 241 -11.22 -30.82 1.73
N ILE A 242 -12.34 -30.53 1.06
CA ILE A 242 -13.10 -29.30 1.30
C ILE A 242 -14.13 -29.59 2.39
N ILE A 243 -14.24 -28.70 3.37
CA ILE A 243 -15.11 -28.87 4.53
C ILE A 243 -16.10 -27.69 4.58
N SER A 244 -17.39 -27.95 4.78
CA SER A 244 -18.29 -26.91 5.29
C SER A 244 -18.43 -27.02 6.79
N TYR A 245 -18.39 -25.87 7.46
CA TYR A 245 -18.54 -25.76 8.89
C TYR A 245 -19.66 -24.79 9.24
N ASN A 246 -20.60 -25.28 10.05
CA ASN A 246 -21.71 -24.48 10.51
C ASN A 246 -21.34 -23.78 11.83
N LEU A 247 -21.31 -22.44 11.82
CA LEU A 247 -20.88 -21.62 12.95
C LEU A 247 -21.75 -21.79 14.21
N THR A 248 -23.04 -22.08 14.05
CA THR A 248 -23.98 -22.22 15.17
C THR A 248 -23.93 -23.62 15.78
N THR A 249 -24.02 -24.65 14.94
CA THR A 249 -24.13 -26.04 15.37
C THR A 249 -22.78 -26.71 15.57
N LYS A 250 -21.68 -26.08 15.11
CA LYS A 250 -20.32 -26.61 15.10
C LYS A 250 -20.16 -27.92 14.32
N LYS A 251 -21.11 -28.26 13.44
CA LYS A 251 -21.05 -29.45 12.59
C LYS A 251 -20.12 -29.22 11.40
N ARG A 252 -19.34 -30.26 11.08
CA ARG A 252 -18.45 -30.33 9.90
C ARG A 252 -19.03 -31.31 8.89
N ASN A 253 -19.09 -30.92 7.63
CA ASN A 253 -19.43 -31.80 6.51
C ASN A 253 -18.25 -31.83 5.53
N HIS A 254 -17.86 -33.03 5.11
CA HIS A 254 -16.75 -33.21 4.19
C HIS A 254 -17.26 -33.38 2.76
N PHE A 255 -16.65 -32.66 1.83
CA PHE A 255 -16.86 -32.81 0.41
C PHE A 255 -15.64 -33.52 -0.19
N PRO A 256 -15.84 -34.66 -0.88
CA PRO A 256 -14.74 -35.31 -1.57
C PRO A 256 -14.25 -34.40 -2.70
N ASN A 257 -12.96 -34.08 -2.71
CA ASN A 257 -12.32 -33.34 -3.77
C ASN A 257 -11.45 -34.29 -4.63
N GLN A 258 -11.34 -34.02 -5.93
CA GLN A 258 -10.50 -34.81 -6.84
C GLN A 258 -9.04 -34.30 -6.90
N SER A 259 -8.76 -33.16 -6.27
CA SER A 259 -7.45 -32.50 -6.26
C SER A 259 -7.14 -31.91 -4.89
N VAL A 260 -5.87 -31.97 -4.47
CA VAL A 260 -5.40 -31.31 -3.25
C VAL A 260 -5.40 -29.79 -3.45
N PRO A 261 -6.17 -29.01 -2.66
CA PRO A 261 -6.09 -27.57 -2.69
C PRO A 261 -4.69 -27.12 -2.25
N ASP A 262 -4.00 -26.35 -3.07
CA ASP A 262 -2.75 -25.66 -2.69
C ASP A 262 -3.07 -24.38 -1.88
N ASP A 263 -2.05 -23.75 -1.31
CA ASP A 263 -2.11 -22.47 -0.59
C ASP A 263 -2.69 -21.32 -1.43
N ASP A 264 -2.70 -21.47 -2.76
CA ASP A 264 -3.26 -20.50 -3.72
C ASP A 264 -4.72 -20.80 -4.12
N SER A 265 -5.31 -21.87 -3.58
CA SER A 265 -6.71 -22.21 -3.86
C SER A 265 -7.66 -21.13 -3.36
N ALA A 266 -8.57 -20.70 -4.22
CA ALA A 266 -9.60 -19.71 -3.93
C ALA A 266 -10.99 -20.23 -4.35
N ALA A 267 -12.01 -19.92 -3.55
CA ALA A 267 -13.39 -20.13 -3.94
C ALA A 267 -13.92 -18.86 -4.62
N VAL A 268 -14.41 -19.00 -5.86
CA VAL A 268 -14.99 -17.90 -6.62
C VAL A 268 -16.50 -18.04 -6.67
N VAL A 269 -17.20 -17.13 -6.00
CA VAL A 269 -18.66 -17.01 -6.08
C VAL A 269 -18.99 -16.01 -7.19
N TYR A 270 -19.71 -16.44 -8.23
CA TYR A 270 -20.11 -15.58 -9.33
C TYR A 270 -21.63 -15.59 -9.54
N VAL A 271 -22.15 -14.47 -10.05
CA VAL A 271 -23.54 -14.36 -10.50
C VAL A 271 -23.59 -14.66 -11.99
N ASN A 272 -24.56 -15.46 -12.42
CA ASN A 272 -24.75 -15.76 -13.84
C ASN A 272 -25.00 -14.47 -14.64
N SER A 273 -24.12 -14.20 -15.59
CA SER A 273 -24.19 -13.03 -16.46
C SER A 273 -24.24 -13.46 -17.92
N ILE A 274 -25.13 -12.86 -18.69
CA ILE A 274 -25.23 -13.04 -20.15
C ILE A 274 -24.36 -12.04 -20.94
N VAL A 275 -23.53 -11.25 -20.24
CA VAL A 275 -22.65 -10.26 -20.88
C VAL A 275 -21.54 -10.99 -21.63
N SER A 276 -21.45 -10.74 -22.94
CA SER A 276 -20.38 -11.30 -23.77
C SER A 276 -19.04 -10.64 -23.47
N VAL A 277 -17.99 -11.44 -23.36
CA VAL A 277 -16.60 -10.96 -23.20
C VAL A 277 -15.91 -10.69 -24.53
N LEU A 278 -16.52 -11.08 -25.65
CA LEU A 278 -15.95 -10.89 -26.98
C LEU A 278 -16.17 -9.47 -27.52
N GLY A 279 -17.19 -8.77 -27.00
CA GLY A 279 -17.64 -7.48 -27.52
C GLY A 279 -18.60 -7.62 -28.70
N GLY A 280 -19.49 -6.64 -28.86
CA GLY A 280 -20.52 -6.63 -29.90
C GLY A 280 -21.92 -6.96 -29.40
N ASN A 281 -22.77 -5.92 -29.28
CA ASN A 281 -24.21 -6.12 -29.19
C ASN A 281 -24.75 -6.57 -30.56
N LYS A 282 -25.00 -7.87 -30.72
CA LYS A 282 -26.14 -8.38 -31.51
C LYS A 282 -26.67 -9.66 -30.88
N LEU A 283 -27.42 -9.50 -29.79
CA LEU A 283 -28.50 -10.43 -29.48
C LEU A 283 -29.79 -9.79 -29.99
N GLU A 284 -30.15 -10.11 -31.24
CA GLU A 284 -31.56 -10.00 -31.64
C GLU A 284 -32.35 -10.93 -30.74
N SER A 285 -33.34 -10.37 -30.04
CA SER A 285 -34.26 -11.11 -29.20
C SER A 285 -34.91 -12.23 -30.02
N ARG A 286 -34.64 -13.48 -29.66
CA ARG A 286 -35.57 -14.57 -29.93
C ARG A 286 -36.20 -14.98 -28.63
N ASP A 287 -37.46 -14.57 -28.50
CA ASP A 287 -38.35 -14.98 -27.44
C ASP A 287 -38.54 -16.50 -27.36
N LYS A 288 -38.92 -16.89 -26.14
CA LYS A 288 -39.44 -18.18 -25.62
C LYS A 288 -38.35 -19.04 -24.94
N SER A 289 -38.45 -19.42 -23.66
CA SER A 289 -39.58 -19.47 -22.73
C SER A 289 -39.12 -19.59 -21.28
N SER A 290 -39.87 -18.94 -20.38
CA SER A 290 -40.11 -19.25 -18.96
C SER A 290 -38.97 -19.81 -18.10
N ASN A 291 -38.44 -18.96 -17.22
CA ASN A 291 -38.31 -19.32 -15.81
C ASN A 291 -38.51 -18.08 -14.92
N ALA A 292 -39.11 -18.32 -13.77
CA ALA A 292 -39.71 -17.34 -12.88
C ALA A 292 -38.79 -16.17 -12.50
N GLY A 293 -39.39 -14.98 -12.39
CA GLY A 293 -38.70 -13.74 -12.11
C GLY A 293 -37.89 -13.79 -10.82
N LEU A 294 -36.59 -13.54 -10.95
CA LEU A 294 -35.76 -13.01 -9.88
C LEU A 294 -35.60 -11.52 -10.15
N SER A 295 -36.04 -10.74 -9.17
CA SER A 295 -36.01 -9.28 -9.20
C SER A 295 -34.59 -8.83 -9.54
N LEU A 296 -34.46 -7.95 -10.55
CA LEU A 296 -33.30 -7.08 -10.67
C LEU A 296 -33.12 -6.43 -9.29
N PHE A 297 -32.12 -6.87 -8.52
CA PHE A 297 -31.61 -6.06 -7.44
C PHE A 297 -31.06 -4.81 -8.11
N LYS A 298 -31.90 -3.79 -8.21
CA LYS A 298 -31.46 -2.42 -8.38
C LYS A 298 -30.61 -2.15 -7.14
N TYR A 299 -29.32 -2.42 -7.25
CA TYR A 299 -28.36 -1.76 -6.39
C TYR A 299 -28.58 -0.28 -6.66
N SER A 300 -29.30 0.39 -5.75
CA SER A 300 -29.09 1.81 -5.56
C SER A 300 -27.67 1.91 -5.02
N SER A 301 -26.70 1.90 -5.93
CA SER A 301 -25.34 2.30 -5.65
C SER A 301 -25.41 3.76 -5.25
N SER A 302 -25.56 4.00 -3.95
CA SER A 302 -24.88 5.17 -3.42
C SER A 302 -23.40 4.90 -3.68
N PRO A 303 -22.67 5.80 -4.36
CA PRO A 303 -21.22 5.71 -4.38
C PRO A 303 -20.76 5.49 -2.93
N LEU A 304 -19.82 4.58 -2.72
CA LEU A 304 -19.11 4.47 -1.46
C LEU A 304 -18.67 5.89 -1.12
N SER A 305 -19.32 6.52 -0.14
CA SER A 305 -18.93 7.87 0.24
C SER A 305 -17.46 7.81 0.65
N HIS A 306 -16.65 8.79 0.24
CA HIS A 306 -15.25 8.99 0.66
C HIS A 306 -15.05 9.03 2.20
N SER A 307 -16.09 8.76 2.99
CA SER A 307 -16.13 8.77 4.45
C SER A 307 -15.82 7.42 5.12
N MET A 308 -15.52 6.36 4.37
CA MET A 308 -15.13 5.05 4.92
C MET A 308 -13.68 4.95 5.41
N LEU A 309 -12.83 5.94 5.08
CA LEU A 309 -11.49 6.06 5.64
C LEU A 309 -11.59 6.45 7.11
N ASP A 310 -10.90 5.68 7.96
CA ASP A 310 -10.81 5.84 9.40
C ASP A 310 -10.62 7.32 9.78
N LYS A 311 -11.67 7.95 10.32
CA LYS A 311 -11.66 9.39 10.67
C LYS A 311 -10.88 9.68 11.95
N ARG A 312 -10.37 8.66 12.65
CA ARG A 312 -9.57 8.85 13.87
C ARG A 312 -8.09 8.81 13.55
N THR A 313 -7.64 7.83 12.77
CA THR A 313 -6.22 7.75 12.39
C THR A 313 -5.92 8.65 11.20
N HIS A 314 -4.84 9.41 11.30
CA HIS A 314 -4.33 10.23 10.21
C HIS A 314 -2.87 9.88 9.98
N LEU A 315 -2.35 10.23 8.80
CA LEU A 315 -0.95 10.07 8.49
C LEU A 315 -0.16 11.30 8.95
N TYR A 316 0.97 11.05 9.59
CA TYR A 316 1.89 12.07 10.07
C TYR A 316 3.32 11.76 9.66
N SER A 317 4.14 12.79 9.67
CA SER A 317 5.59 12.69 9.52
C SER A 317 6.28 13.69 10.45
N VAL A 318 7.42 13.29 11.00
CA VAL A 318 8.31 14.16 11.76
C VAL A 318 9.43 14.61 10.85
N TRP A 319 9.59 15.92 10.75
CA TRP A 319 10.54 16.57 9.86
C TRP A 319 11.60 17.33 10.65
N ALA A 320 12.85 17.19 10.24
CA ALA A 320 13.92 18.11 10.60
C ALA A 320 13.87 19.32 9.65
N ILE A 321 13.77 20.51 10.24
CA ILE A 321 13.63 21.75 9.46
C ILE A 321 14.99 22.43 9.36
N PRO A 322 15.50 22.69 8.14
CA PRO A 322 16.71 23.46 7.95
C PRO A 322 16.61 24.89 8.54
N PRO A 323 17.75 25.54 8.82
CA PRO A 323 17.79 26.96 9.13
C PRO A 323 17.20 27.82 8.00
N ASP A 324 16.73 29.02 8.31
CA ASP A 324 16.07 29.89 7.33
C ASP A 324 17.01 30.25 6.16
N GLU A 325 18.29 30.51 6.44
CA GLU A 325 19.31 30.80 5.42
C GLU A 325 19.48 29.64 4.42
N VAL A 326 19.57 28.41 4.95
CA VAL A 326 19.65 27.18 4.14
C VAL A 326 18.36 26.99 3.36
N SER A 327 17.22 27.22 3.99
CA SER A 327 15.90 27.08 3.36
C SER A 327 15.76 28.04 2.18
N VAL A 328 16.15 29.31 2.33
CA VAL A 328 16.14 30.30 1.23
C VAL A 328 17.05 29.87 0.09
N ARG A 329 18.25 29.37 0.40
CA ARG A 329 19.21 28.88 -0.60
C ARG A 329 18.65 27.69 -1.39
N VAL A 330 18.10 26.70 -0.69
CA VAL A 330 17.50 25.50 -1.29
C VAL A 330 16.23 25.83 -2.08
N LYS A 331 15.39 26.75 -1.59
CA LYS A 331 14.16 27.19 -2.29
C LYS A 331 14.44 27.76 -3.67
N LYS A 332 15.54 28.50 -3.86
CA LYS A 332 15.93 29.00 -5.20
C LYS A 332 16.13 27.87 -6.21
N VAL A 333 16.76 26.77 -5.78
CA VAL A 333 16.97 25.58 -6.61
C VAL A 333 15.63 24.88 -6.88
N MET A 334 14.79 24.72 -5.85
CA MET A 334 13.44 24.14 -5.99
C MET A 334 12.55 24.92 -6.96
N GLU A 335 12.54 26.26 -6.86
CA GLU A 335 11.77 27.13 -7.75
C GLU A 335 12.19 26.99 -9.21
N SER A 336 13.51 26.90 -9.47
CA SER A 336 14.03 26.73 -10.83
C SER A 336 13.67 25.36 -11.40
N LEU A 337 13.78 24.29 -10.60
CA LEU A 337 13.36 22.95 -11.02
C LEU A 337 11.85 22.90 -11.29
N ARG A 338 11.04 23.52 -10.43
CA ARG A 338 9.59 23.59 -10.59
C ARG A 338 9.19 24.39 -11.83
N ALA A 339 9.89 25.48 -12.13
CA ALA A 339 9.64 26.29 -13.33
C ALA A 339 9.92 25.50 -14.62
N GLU A 340 10.91 24.60 -14.60
CA GLU A 340 11.27 23.77 -15.76
C GLU A 340 10.34 22.54 -15.90
N PHE A 341 10.10 21.81 -14.81
CA PHE A 341 9.47 20.49 -14.86
C PHE A 341 8.05 20.43 -14.31
N ASN A 342 7.53 21.54 -13.79
CA ASN A 342 6.33 21.60 -12.96
C ASN A 342 6.47 20.80 -11.64
N GLY A 343 5.45 20.90 -10.78
CA GLY A 343 5.42 20.24 -9.48
C GLY A 343 4.81 21.14 -8.41
N PRO A 344 4.45 20.59 -7.23
CA PRO A 344 3.97 21.40 -6.11
C PRO A 344 5.11 22.22 -5.51
N GLU A 345 4.76 23.27 -4.79
CA GLU A 345 5.71 23.98 -3.93
C GLU A 345 5.99 23.16 -2.68
N ILE A 346 7.27 22.97 -2.36
CA ILE A 346 7.72 22.13 -1.25
C ILE A 346 8.44 23.03 -0.24
N GLU A 347 8.04 22.96 1.02
CA GLU A 347 8.83 23.54 2.11
C GLU A 347 10.09 22.69 2.35
N PRO A 348 11.32 23.24 2.37
CA PRO A 348 12.52 22.46 2.63
C PRO A 348 12.46 21.71 3.97
N HIS A 349 12.56 20.39 3.92
CA HIS A 349 12.52 19.54 5.11
C HIS A 349 13.26 18.22 4.87
N ILE A 350 13.69 17.59 5.96
CA ILE A 350 14.26 16.24 5.96
C ILE A 350 13.30 15.33 6.75
N PRO A 351 12.61 14.36 6.13
CA PRO A 351 11.80 13.39 6.85
C PRO A 351 12.67 12.53 7.77
N VAL A 352 12.50 12.69 9.09
CA VAL A 352 13.20 11.90 10.11
C VAL A 352 12.43 10.62 10.40
N VAL A 353 11.09 10.73 10.44
CA VAL A 353 10.16 9.60 10.52
C VAL A 353 8.98 9.91 9.61
N GLY A 354 8.59 8.97 8.77
CA GLY A 354 7.38 9.06 7.95
C GLY A 354 6.40 7.94 8.28
N SER A 355 5.27 7.93 7.57
CA SER A 355 4.28 6.87 7.65
C SER A 355 3.67 6.59 9.03
N ILE A 356 3.69 7.57 9.94
CA ILE A 356 3.10 7.47 11.27
C ILE A 356 1.58 7.49 11.12
N ARG A 357 0.88 6.43 11.56
CA ARG A 357 -0.58 6.34 11.50
C ARG A 357 -1.13 6.22 12.90
N MET A 358 -1.73 7.30 13.40
CA MET A 358 -2.21 7.37 14.78
C MET A 358 -3.36 8.37 14.90
N ALA A 359 -4.08 8.30 16.01
CA ALA A 359 -4.99 9.38 16.38
C ALA A 359 -4.22 10.66 16.72
N HIS A 360 -4.87 11.82 16.53
CA HIS A 360 -4.25 13.13 16.70
C HIS A 360 -3.66 13.35 18.11
N GLU A 361 -4.40 12.97 19.16
CA GLU A 361 -3.94 13.14 20.54
C GLU A 361 -2.74 12.24 20.85
N ASP A 362 -2.75 11.00 20.37
CA ASP A 362 -1.68 10.04 20.61
C ASP A 362 -0.38 10.45 19.92
N VAL A 363 -0.44 10.86 18.64
CA VAL A 363 0.76 11.30 17.93
C VAL A 363 1.37 12.55 18.58
N LEU A 364 0.53 13.47 19.07
CA LEU A 364 0.99 14.68 19.74
C LEU A 364 1.67 14.35 21.07
N ASN A 365 1.13 13.40 21.84
CA ASN A 365 1.74 12.94 23.10
C ASN A 365 3.08 12.21 22.86
N GLN A 366 3.14 11.35 21.83
CA GLN A 366 4.40 10.69 21.43
C GLN A 366 5.43 11.71 20.95
N PHE A 367 5.02 12.70 20.16
CA PHE A 367 5.89 13.77 19.68
C PHE A 367 6.41 14.66 20.81
N LYS A 368 5.55 15.05 21.77
CA LYS A 368 6.00 15.81 22.96
C LYS A 368 7.02 15.04 23.80
N SER A 369 6.84 13.74 23.94
CA SER A 369 7.79 12.90 24.68
C SER A 369 9.08 12.58 23.91
N LEU A 370 9.20 12.94 22.62
CA LEU A 370 10.50 12.94 21.94
C LEU A 370 11.45 13.99 22.51
N GLN A 371 10.94 15.08 23.09
CA GLN A 371 11.76 16.15 23.65
C GLN A 371 12.69 15.67 24.78
N SER A 372 12.37 14.53 25.42
CA SER A 372 13.24 13.92 26.43
C SER A 372 14.30 12.98 25.85
N ARG A 373 14.21 12.63 24.56
CA ARG A 373 15.16 11.73 23.87
C ARG A 373 16.05 12.49 22.90
N VAL A 374 15.44 13.36 22.08
CA VAL A 374 16.13 14.17 21.08
C VAL A 374 16.16 15.61 21.58
N ILE A 375 17.21 15.92 22.35
CA ILE A 375 17.33 17.18 23.09
C ILE A 375 18.22 18.17 22.35
N TYR A 376 19.33 17.69 21.78
CA TYR A 376 20.40 18.54 21.29
C TYR A 376 20.39 18.69 19.77
N SER A 377 20.82 19.85 19.30
CA SER A 377 21.02 20.11 17.88
C SER A 377 22.12 19.19 17.34
N TYR A 378 21.93 18.73 16.12
CA TYR A 378 22.90 17.95 15.36
C TYR A 378 23.13 18.60 14.01
N LYS A 379 24.12 18.14 13.27
CA LYS A 379 24.46 18.73 11.98
C LYS A 379 24.01 17.80 10.87
N ALA A 380 23.43 18.37 9.83
CA ALA A 380 23.18 17.70 8.56
C ALA A 380 24.28 18.10 7.58
N LYS A 381 24.76 17.14 6.80
CA LYS A 381 25.70 17.37 5.70
C LYS A 381 25.12 16.75 4.45
N ILE A 382 25.02 17.54 3.39
CA ILE A 382 24.62 17.04 2.08
C ILE A 382 25.79 16.21 1.53
N ASN A 383 25.48 15.08 0.90
CA ASN A 383 26.47 14.22 0.27
C ASN A 383 26.41 14.35 -1.25
N GLN A 384 25.21 14.16 -1.82
CA GLN A 384 25.03 14.14 -3.27
C GLN A 384 23.61 14.50 -3.68
N VAL A 385 23.45 14.91 -4.94
CA VAL A 385 22.15 15.05 -5.60
C VAL A 385 21.81 13.70 -6.23
N VAL A 386 20.63 13.17 -5.93
CA VAL A 386 20.11 11.95 -6.55
C VAL A 386 18.81 12.21 -7.27
N THR A 387 18.53 11.33 -8.23
CA THR A 387 17.24 11.27 -8.93
C THR A 387 16.69 9.88 -8.79
N ARG A 388 15.41 9.75 -8.42
CA ARG A 388 14.74 8.46 -8.25
C ARG A 388 13.48 8.40 -9.13
N SER A 389 12.92 7.20 -9.26
CA SER A 389 11.62 6.97 -9.90
C SER A 389 10.44 7.08 -8.92
N PHE A 390 10.68 7.67 -7.75
CA PHE A 390 9.68 7.97 -6.72
C PHE A 390 9.06 9.33 -6.99
N TYR A 391 7.73 9.46 -6.89
CA TYR A 391 7.06 10.74 -7.01
C TYR A 391 7.55 11.72 -5.92
N TYR A 392 7.58 11.28 -4.67
CA TYR A 392 7.97 12.10 -3.50
C TYR A 392 9.49 12.23 -3.27
N GLN A 393 10.32 11.65 -4.14
CA GLN A 393 11.79 11.75 -4.05
C GLN A 393 12.40 11.84 -5.45
N CYS A 394 11.71 12.51 -6.38
CA CYS A 394 12.09 12.54 -7.79
C CYS A 394 13.49 13.13 -8.00
N VAL A 395 13.73 14.30 -7.41
CA VAL A 395 15.07 14.91 -7.28
C VAL A 395 15.26 15.24 -5.81
N SER A 396 16.35 14.78 -5.20
CA SER A 396 16.60 14.99 -3.78
C SER A 396 18.09 15.14 -3.46
N LEU A 397 18.37 15.80 -2.34
CA LEU A 397 19.68 15.92 -1.73
C LEU A 397 19.79 14.83 -0.67
N LEU A 398 20.71 13.89 -0.83
CA LEU A 398 20.97 12.89 0.20
C LEU A 398 21.77 13.51 1.33
N ILE A 399 21.34 13.23 2.56
CA ILE A 399 22.02 13.69 3.76
C ILE A 399 22.90 12.55 4.27
N ALA A 400 24.16 12.86 4.58
CA ALA A 400 25.11 11.91 5.13
C ALA A 400 24.58 11.36 6.47
N SER A 401 24.37 10.04 6.51
CA SER A 401 23.94 9.29 7.69
C SER A 401 24.65 7.95 7.67
N SER A 402 25.34 7.61 8.75
CA SER A 402 26.17 6.42 8.84
C SER A 402 26.26 5.96 10.30
N PHE A 403 26.06 4.67 10.51
CA PHE A 403 26.33 4.03 11.80
C PHE A 403 27.79 3.52 11.91
N LEU A 404 28.57 3.64 10.82
CA LEU A 404 29.95 3.12 10.75
C LEU A 404 31.01 4.16 11.14
N SER A 405 30.64 5.44 11.19
CA SER A 405 31.55 6.54 11.48
C SER A 405 31.07 7.32 12.69
N GLU A 406 31.91 7.51 13.71
CA GLU A 406 31.59 8.36 14.88
C GLU A 406 31.70 9.87 14.56
N ASP A 407 31.17 10.28 13.42
CA ASP A 407 31.19 11.66 12.94
C ASP A 407 29.82 12.32 13.10
N GLU A 408 29.62 13.47 12.45
CA GLU A 408 28.34 14.18 12.44
C GLU A 408 27.20 13.33 11.84
N SER A 409 27.54 12.38 10.97
CA SER A 409 26.59 11.45 10.32
C SER A 409 26.01 10.44 11.30
N TRP A 410 26.75 10.03 12.34
CA TRP A 410 26.23 9.17 13.42
C TRP A 410 25.13 9.85 14.22
N LYS A 411 25.28 11.14 14.54
CA LYS A 411 24.26 11.87 15.33
C LYS A 411 22.93 11.94 14.62
N LEU A 412 22.95 12.12 13.29
CA LEU A 412 21.74 12.08 12.48
C LEU A 412 21.12 10.68 12.49
N TRP A 413 21.94 9.64 12.29
CA TRP A 413 21.52 8.23 12.35
C TRP A 413 20.86 7.87 13.69
N ASP A 414 21.50 8.21 14.81
CA ASP A 414 21.00 7.90 16.16
C ASP A 414 19.69 8.66 16.45
N THR A 415 19.59 9.90 15.95
CA THR A 415 18.36 10.68 16.06
C THR A 415 17.21 10.06 15.26
N THR A 416 17.46 9.65 14.01
CA THR A 416 16.45 9.01 13.17
C THR A 416 15.99 7.69 13.78
N GLN A 417 16.90 6.87 14.28
CA GLN A 417 16.59 5.63 14.99
C GLN A 417 15.76 5.88 16.26
N SER A 418 16.18 6.86 17.07
CA SER A 418 15.48 7.23 18.31
C SER A 418 14.05 7.73 18.05
N CYS A 419 13.87 8.52 16.99
CA CYS A 419 12.55 8.96 16.55
C CYS A 419 11.72 7.79 16.01
N ALA A 420 12.27 6.94 15.15
CA ALA A 420 11.60 5.79 14.57
C ALA A 420 11.08 4.85 15.67
N ALA A 421 11.95 4.47 16.60
CA ALA A 421 11.62 3.62 17.75
C ALA A 421 10.51 4.21 18.63
N LYS A 422 10.44 5.54 18.77
CA LYS A 422 9.39 6.21 19.55
C LYS A 422 8.00 6.04 18.93
N PHE A 423 7.92 5.95 17.61
CA PHE A 423 6.67 5.68 16.89
C PHE A 423 6.49 4.20 16.53
N GLY A 424 7.27 3.30 17.12
CA GLY A 424 7.12 1.86 16.98
C GLY A 424 7.75 1.24 15.74
N PHE A 425 8.54 2.01 14.97
CA PHE A 425 9.28 1.51 13.82
C PHE A 425 10.63 0.92 14.24
N CYS A 426 11.02 -0.19 13.60
CA CYS A 426 12.31 -0.83 13.82
C CYS A 426 13.38 -0.33 12.84
N ASN A 427 12.99 -0.05 11.60
CA ASN A 427 13.85 0.51 10.56
C ASN A 427 13.72 2.02 10.50
N GLN A 428 14.69 2.66 9.85
CA GLN A 428 14.73 4.11 9.71
C GLN A 428 14.59 4.58 8.28
N VAL A 429 14.16 5.83 8.16
CA VAL A 429 14.09 6.53 6.88
C VAL A 429 15.50 6.96 6.50
N ARG A 430 15.96 6.63 5.29
CA ARG A 430 17.20 7.21 4.75
C ARG A 430 17.04 8.75 4.65
N PRO A 431 17.88 9.54 5.35
CA PRO A 431 17.72 10.99 5.38
C PRO A 431 17.97 11.64 4.01
N HIS A 432 17.00 12.42 3.56
CA HIS A 432 17.03 13.14 2.29
C HIS A 432 16.25 14.45 2.40
N LEU A 433 16.58 15.42 1.55
CA LEU A 433 15.80 16.65 1.35
C LEU A 433 15.34 16.67 -0.10
N SER A 434 14.03 16.53 -0.33
CA SER A 434 13.49 16.53 -1.69
C SER A 434 13.47 17.93 -2.29
N LEU A 435 13.94 18.05 -3.54
CA LEU A 435 13.96 19.28 -4.32
C LEU A 435 12.78 19.40 -5.28
N LEU A 436 12.26 18.27 -5.76
CA LEU A 436 11.16 18.22 -6.72
C LEU A 436 10.31 16.97 -6.47
N TYR A 437 8.99 17.14 -6.50
CA TYR A 437 8.02 16.03 -6.59
C TYR A 437 7.45 15.96 -7.99
N GLY A 438 7.42 14.76 -8.56
CA GLY A 438 6.98 14.57 -9.95
C GLY A 438 7.45 13.26 -10.54
N TYR A 439 7.06 13.02 -11.79
CA TYR A 439 7.61 11.96 -12.61
C TYR A 439 8.40 12.59 -13.74
N LEU A 440 9.69 12.28 -13.79
CA LEU A 440 10.60 12.70 -14.85
C LEU A 440 11.08 11.50 -15.64
N THR A 441 11.22 11.68 -16.95
CA THR A 441 11.97 10.78 -17.83
C THR A 441 13.45 10.79 -17.48
N GLU A 442 14.22 9.79 -17.93
CA GLU A 442 15.67 9.75 -17.66
C GLU A 442 16.42 10.97 -18.21
N GLU A 443 15.98 11.51 -19.35
CA GLU A 443 16.55 12.71 -19.94
C GLU A 443 16.24 13.96 -19.10
N GLU A 444 15.00 14.09 -18.61
CA GLU A 444 14.62 15.16 -17.68
C GLU A 444 15.37 15.04 -16.34
N LYS A 445 15.59 13.83 -15.82
CA LYS A 445 16.41 13.59 -14.62
C LYS A 445 17.86 14.04 -14.82
N ARG A 446 18.45 13.79 -16.00
CA ARG A 446 19.79 14.28 -16.37
C ARG A 446 19.81 15.81 -16.36
N LYS A 447 18.86 16.44 -17.04
CA LYS A 447 18.72 17.91 -17.08
C LYS A 447 18.49 18.52 -15.69
N ALA A 448 17.69 17.89 -14.84
CA ALA A 448 17.45 18.34 -13.48
C ALA A 448 18.75 18.41 -12.65
N ARG A 449 19.61 17.39 -12.77
CA ARG A 449 20.94 17.40 -12.11
C ARG A 449 21.83 18.54 -12.61
N GLU A 450 21.80 18.82 -13.90
CA GLU A 450 22.56 19.93 -14.50
C GLU A 450 22.09 21.30 -13.99
N ILE A 451 20.77 21.49 -13.85
CA ILE A 451 20.18 22.70 -13.28
C ILE A 451 20.65 22.90 -11.84
N VAL A 452 20.61 21.85 -11.00
CA VAL A 452 21.08 21.94 -9.61
C VAL A 452 22.56 22.34 -9.55
N SER A 453 23.41 21.66 -10.34
CA SER A 453 24.84 21.96 -10.40
C SER A 453 25.16 23.38 -10.87
N THR A 454 24.42 23.87 -11.87
CA THR A 454 24.63 25.21 -12.44
C THR A 454 24.20 26.32 -11.48
N LEU A 455 23.12 26.11 -10.73
CA LEU A 455 22.60 27.11 -9.80
C LEU A 455 23.38 27.14 -8.49
N ASP A 456 23.85 25.98 -8.03
CA ASP A 456 24.59 25.88 -6.78
C ASP A 456 25.53 24.67 -6.78
N GLU A 457 26.71 24.84 -7.39
CA GLU A 457 27.76 23.82 -7.45
C GLU A 457 28.20 23.35 -6.05
N SER A 458 28.11 24.22 -5.05
CA SER A 458 28.54 23.93 -3.68
C SER A 458 27.46 23.31 -2.79
N ILE A 459 26.25 23.08 -3.31
CA ILE A 459 25.12 22.53 -2.53
C ILE A 459 25.45 21.16 -1.95
N THR A 460 26.24 20.35 -2.66
CA THR A 460 26.65 18.99 -2.23
C THR A 460 27.65 19.00 -1.08
N ASN A 461 28.28 20.14 -0.78
CA ASN A 461 29.19 20.29 0.36
C ASN A 461 28.56 21.08 1.52
N LEU A 462 27.29 21.46 1.38
CA LEU A 462 26.60 22.25 2.38
C LEU A 462 26.41 21.44 3.66
N SER A 463 26.77 22.06 4.79
CA SER A 463 26.56 21.49 6.11
C SER A 463 25.97 22.55 7.04
N PHE A 464 24.96 22.16 7.80
CA PHE A 464 24.15 23.09 8.56
C PHE A 464 23.57 22.44 9.83
N PRO A 465 23.32 23.23 10.89
CA PRO A 465 22.71 22.71 12.10
C PRO A 465 21.22 22.46 11.89
N ILE A 466 20.72 21.35 12.43
CA ILE A 466 19.30 21.12 12.67
C ILE A 466 19.00 21.55 14.09
N THR A 467 18.13 22.54 14.22
CA THR A 467 17.79 23.17 15.51
C THR A 467 16.33 23.02 15.88
N ARG A 468 15.50 22.37 15.04
CA ARG A 468 14.08 22.15 15.33
C ARG A 468 13.54 20.93 14.58
N LEU A 469 12.65 20.23 15.26
CA LEU A 469 11.82 19.17 14.69
C LEU A 469 10.37 19.62 14.67
N ALA A 470 9.64 19.23 13.62
CA ALA A 470 8.24 19.57 13.44
C ALA A 470 7.42 18.33 13.07
N LEU A 471 6.23 18.22 13.64
CA LEU A 471 5.23 17.22 13.33
C LEU A 471 4.27 17.78 12.29
N TYR A 472 4.13 17.06 11.18
CA TYR A 472 3.21 17.39 10.11
C TYR A 472 2.14 16.31 9.97
N LYS A 473 0.90 16.73 9.77
CA LYS A 473 -0.18 15.90 9.24
C LYS A 473 -0.07 15.96 7.73
N ILE A 474 0.02 14.80 7.09
CA ILE A 474 0.26 14.67 5.65
C ILE A 474 -0.82 13.84 4.99
N ASP A 475 -1.10 14.13 3.72
CA ASP A 475 -1.94 13.29 2.86
C ASP A 475 -1.21 13.06 1.54
N TYR A 476 -0.57 11.90 1.40
CA TYR A 476 0.18 11.54 0.18
C TYR A 476 -0.73 11.25 -1.03
N LYS A 477 -2.05 11.34 -0.89
CA LYS A 477 -2.96 11.32 -2.05
C LYS A 477 -3.15 12.73 -2.59
N ASP A 478 -2.95 13.76 -1.76
CA ASP A 478 -2.94 15.16 -2.17
C ASP A 478 -1.58 15.56 -2.74
N THR A 479 -1.44 15.40 -4.05
CA THR A 479 -0.26 15.83 -4.81
C THR A 479 -0.10 17.36 -4.91
N THR A 480 -1.10 18.14 -4.48
CA THR A 480 -0.99 19.60 -4.42
C THR A 480 -0.31 20.09 -3.14
N LEU A 481 -0.16 19.21 -2.14
CA LEU A 481 0.39 19.47 -0.80
C LEU A 481 -0.40 20.48 0.04
N LYS A 482 -1.58 20.92 -0.41
CA LYS A 482 -2.38 21.96 0.27
C LYS A 482 -3.03 21.48 1.56
N SER A 483 -3.28 20.18 1.67
CA SER A 483 -3.83 19.54 2.87
C SER A 483 -2.78 19.26 3.94
N TRP A 484 -1.50 19.46 3.64
CA TRP A 484 -0.42 19.15 4.56
C TRP A 484 -0.25 20.29 5.57
N GLU A 485 -0.29 19.93 6.84
CA GLU A 485 -0.42 20.90 7.92
C GLU A 485 0.64 20.65 8.99
N LYS A 486 1.35 21.72 9.38
CA LYS A 486 2.22 21.67 10.56
C LYS A 486 1.37 21.67 11.82
N ILE A 487 1.50 20.63 12.63
CA ILE A 487 0.71 20.44 13.85
C ILE A 487 1.44 20.98 15.09
N ALA A 488 2.74 20.69 15.19
CA ALA A 488 3.55 21.10 16.32
C ALA A 488 5.02 21.18 15.91
N GLU A 489 5.82 21.91 16.67
CA GLU A 489 7.27 21.90 16.53
C GLU A 489 7.93 22.17 17.88
N TYR A 490 9.20 21.78 18.02
CA TYR A 490 9.98 22.14 19.19
C TYR A 490 11.46 22.40 18.83
N PRO A 491 12.12 23.32 19.54
CA PRO A 491 13.54 23.61 19.34
C PRO A 491 14.43 22.56 20.01
N LEU A 492 15.56 22.27 19.37
CA LEU A 492 16.67 21.51 19.91
C LEU A 492 17.65 22.46 20.59
N ARG A 493 18.20 22.04 21.74
CA ARG A 493 19.19 22.80 22.49
C ARG A 493 20.51 22.83 21.72
N ILE A 494 21.09 24.01 21.58
CA ILE A 494 22.43 24.16 21.02
C ILE A 494 23.42 23.55 22.03
N ASN A 495 24.28 22.65 21.54
CA ASN A 495 25.38 22.08 22.32
C ASN A 495 26.46 23.12 22.58
#